data_AF-A0A953X1R3-F1
#
_entry.id   AF-A0A953X1R3-F1
#
_cell.length_a   1.000
_cell.length_b   1.000
_cell.length_c   1.000
_cell.angle_alpha   90.00
_cell.angle_beta   90.00
_cell.angle_gamma   90.00
#
_symmetry.space_group_name_H-M   'P 1'
#
loop_
_entity.id
_entity.type
_entity.pdbx_description
1 polymer ?
#
loop_
_entity_poly.entity_id
_entity_poly.type
_entity_poly.pdbx_seq_one_letter_code
_entity_poly.pdbx_strand_id
1 'polypeptide(L)' 'GVIGQTPTLGPGERFSYTSGAPLSAPSGLMSGTYDLVDEEGGELVARIPLFSLDSPYDTSRPS' A
#
# COMPACT_ATOMS: atom_id res chain seq x y z
N GLY A 1 1.99 10.96 -4.61
CA GLY A 1 0.54 10.89 -4.35
C GLY A 1 0.00 9.50 -4.67
N VAL A 2 -1.08 9.09 -4.01
CA VAL A 2 -1.78 7.82 -4.23
C VAL A 2 -2.92 8.05 -5.22
N ILE A 3 -3.07 7.20 -6.24
CA ILE A 3 -4.09 7.34 -7.32
C ILE A 3 -4.17 8.73 -7.99
N GLY A 4 -3.05 9.48 -8.01
CA GLY A 4 -3.02 10.87 -8.52
C GLY A 4 -3.48 11.93 -7.53
N GLN A 5 -3.75 11.56 -6.27
CA GLN A 5 -4.16 12.44 -5.18
C GLN A 5 -3.06 12.54 -4.11
N THR A 6 -3.02 13.66 -3.41
CA THR A 6 -2.21 13.84 -2.20
C THR A 6 -3.17 14.24 -1.07
N PRO A 7 -3.77 13.26 -0.37
CA PRO A 7 -4.77 13.55 0.65
C PRO A 7 -4.13 14.16 1.89
N THR A 8 -4.76 15.19 2.44
CA THR A 8 -4.47 15.72 3.78
C THR A 8 -5.34 14.99 4.78
N LEU A 9 -4.76 14.50 5.89
CA LEU A 9 -5.47 13.76 6.92
C LEU A 9 -5.51 14.57 8.21
N GLY A 10 -6.70 14.93 8.67
CA GLY A 10 -6.89 15.47 10.02
C GLY A 10 -6.80 14.39 11.11
N PRO A 11 -6.73 14.80 12.39
CA PRO A 11 -6.72 13.85 13.51
C PRO A 11 -7.93 12.91 13.49
N GLY A 12 -7.67 11.60 13.41
CA GLY A 12 -8.70 10.56 13.39
C GLY A 12 -9.35 10.31 12.02
N GLU A 13 -9.02 11.11 11.00
CA GLU A 13 -9.48 10.89 9.64
C GLU A 13 -8.76 9.70 9.00
N ARG A 14 -9.41 9.11 8.01
CA ARG A 14 -8.90 7.96 7.27
C ARG A 14 -9.12 8.19 5.79
N PHE A 15 -8.11 7.90 5.01
CA PHE A 15 -8.21 7.81 3.57
C PHE A 15 -8.04 6.36 3.14
N SER A 16 -8.88 5.89 2.23
CA SER A 16 -8.85 4.54 1.69
C SER A 16 -8.91 4.60 0.18
N TYR A 17 -8.04 3.84 -0.48
CA TYR A 17 -8.02 3.73 -1.93
C TYR A 17 -7.68 2.30 -2.35
N THR A 18 -8.02 1.97 -3.59
CA THR A 18 -7.69 0.69 -4.20
C THR A 18 -6.86 0.95 -5.45
N SER A 19 -5.73 0.26 -5.56
CA SER A 19 -4.91 0.19 -6.77
C SER A 19 -4.65 -1.26 -7.17
N GLY A 20 -4.10 -1.49 -8.36
CA GLY A 20 -3.70 -2.81 -8.82
C GLY A 20 -2.22 -2.86 -9.16
N ALA A 21 -1.60 -4.02 -8.90
CA ALA A 21 -0.23 -4.34 -9.30
C ALA A 21 -0.25 -5.66 -10.09
N PRO A 22 -0.22 -5.63 -11.43
CA PRO A 22 -0.20 -6.86 -12.23
C PRO A 22 1.11 -7.60 -12.01
N LEU A 23 1.02 -8.89 -11.66
CA LEU A 23 2.15 -9.79 -11.52
C LEU A 23 2.11 -10.85 -12.63
N SER A 24 3.27 -11.20 -13.17
CA SER A 24 3.41 -12.33 -14.10
C SER A 24 3.44 -13.68 -13.37
N ALA A 25 3.76 -13.67 -12.08
CA ALA A 25 3.74 -14.83 -11.20
C ALA A 25 2.39 -14.96 -10.47
N PRO A 26 1.96 -16.18 -10.10
CA PRO A 26 0.68 -16.40 -9.41
C PRO A 26 0.68 -15.91 -7.96
N SER A 27 1.84 -15.71 -7.35
CA SER A 27 2.02 -15.14 -6.02
C SER A 27 3.18 -14.14 -6.00
N GLY A 28 3.11 -13.17 -5.09
CA GLY A 28 4.18 -12.21 -4.85
C GLY A 28 4.11 -11.58 -3.47
N LEU A 29 5.04 -10.66 -3.19
CA LEU A 29 5.08 -9.88 -1.96
C LEU A 29 5.12 -8.40 -2.32
N MET A 30 4.44 -7.57 -1.51
CA MET A 30 4.44 -6.12 -1.66
C MET A 30 4.84 -5.46 -0.34
N SER A 31 5.68 -4.43 -0.44
CA SER A 31 6.06 -3.55 0.66
C SER A 31 6.38 -2.18 0.10
N GLY A 32 6.47 -1.16 0.96
CA GLY A 32 6.78 0.19 0.51
C GLY A 32 6.73 1.20 1.64
N THR A 33 6.76 2.47 1.27
CA THR A 33 6.66 3.61 2.19
C THR A 33 5.77 4.68 1.60
N TYR A 34 5.12 5.45 2.46
CA TYR A 34 4.55 6.75 2.13
C TYR A 34 5.40 7.83 2.76
N ASP A 35 5.78 8.79 1.93
CA ASP A 35 6.34 10.04 2.40
C ASP A 35 5.18 11.00 2.70
N LEU A 36 5.13 11.45 3.94
CA LEU A 36 4.14 12.36 4.49
C LEU A 36 4.84 13.65 4.87
N VAL A 37 4.08 14.74 4.83
CA VAL A 37 4.54 16.05 5.30
C VAL A 37 3.52 16.53 6.32
N ASP A 38 3.99 16.96 7.49
CA ASP A 38 3.14 17.56 8.51
C ASP A 38 2.78 19.03 8.18
N GLU A 39 1.96 19.66 9.02
CA GLU A 39 1.50 21.04 8.80
C GLU A 39 2.62 22.09 8.87
N GLU A 40 3.74 21.76 9.52
CA GLU A 40 4.91 22.61 9.68
C GLU A 40 5.97 22.37 8.58
N GLY A 41 5.72 21.42 7.68
CA GLY A 41 6.63 21.05 6.60
C GLY A 41 7.64 19.95 6.98
N GLY A 42 7.49 19.32 8.14
CA GLY A 42 8.31 18.20 8.59
C GLY A 42 8.00 16.92 7.82
N GLU A 43 9.05 16.17 7.46
CA GLU A 43 8.92 14.90 6.75
C GLU A 43 8.69 13.73 7.72
N LEU A 44 7.72 12.88 7.38
CA LEU A 44 7.41 11.65 8.09
C LEU A 44 7.32 10.49 7.10
N VAL A 45 7.92 9.35 7.45
CA VAL A 45 7.86 8.14 6.61
C VAL A 45 6.97 7.09 7.26
N ALA A 46 5.83 6.79 6.65
CA ALA A 46 4.97 5.69 7.06
C ALA A 46 5.33 4.41 6.29
N ARG A 47 5.70 3.35 7.00
CA ARG A 47 6.08 2.07 6.39
C ARG A 47 4.86 1.20 6.10
N ILE A 48 4.80 0.67 4.88
CA ILE A 48 3.86 -0.38 4.50
C ILE A 48 4.57 -1.72 4.77
N PRO A 49 4.11 -2.50 5.76
CA PRO A 49 4.71 -3.80 6.07
C PRO A 49 4.56 -4.75 4.87
N LEU A 50 5.43 -5.75 4.82
CA LEU A 50 5.38 -6.78 3.79
C LEU A 50 4.06 -7.57 3.87
N PHE A 51 3.35 -7.71 2.76
CA PHE A 51 2.15 -8.54 2.64
C PHE A 51 2.15 -9.37 1.35
N SER A 52 1.44 -10.51 1.34
CA SER A 52 1.34 -11.37 0.17
C SER A 52 0.30 -10.89 -0.83
N LEU A 53 0.61 -11.10 -2.10
CA LEU A 53 -0.27 -10.96 -3.24
C LEU A 53 -0.47 -12.35 -3.81
N ASP A 54 -1.42 -13.10 -3.24
CA ASP A 54 -1.70 -14.48 -3.66
C ASP A 54 -2.90 -14.50 -4.61
N SER A 55 -2.75 -15.17 -5.76
CA SER A 55 -3.87 -15.42 -6.65
C SER A 55 -4.86 -16.39 -5.98
N PRO A 56 -6.15 -16.05 -5.86
CA PRO A 56 -7.15 -16.95 -5.30
C PRO A 56 -7.42 -18.16 -6.20
N TYR A 57 -6.91 -18.14 -7.44
CA TYR A 57 -7.03 -19.22 -8.43
C TYR A 57 -5.78 -20.11 -8.48
N ASP A 58 -4.73 -19.77 -7.73
CA ASP A 58 -3.59 -20.64 -7.58
C ASP A 58 -3.93 -21.78 -6.61
N THR A 59 -4.13 -22.98 -7.17
CA THR A 59 -4.46 -24.19 -6.42
C THR A 59 -3.22 -24.88 -5.84
N SER A 60 -2.04 -24.28 -5.99
CA SER A 60 -0.76 -24.86 -5.54
C SER A 60 -0.50 -24.74 -4.02
N ARG A 61 -1.55 -24.67 -3.18
CA ARG A 61 -1.38 -24.86 -1.72
C ARG A 61 -0.73 -26.23 -1.47
N PRO A 62 0.51 -26.32 -0.97
CA PRO A 62 0.97 -27.58 -0.41
C PRO A 62 0.20 -27.80 0.90
N SER A 63 -0.19 -29.05 1.13
CA SER A 63 -0.77 -29.53 2.38
C SER A 63 0.17 -29.35 3.57
#